data_AF-A0A7J4KEC8-F1
#
_entry.id   AF-A0A7J4KEC8-F1
#
_cell.length_a   1.000
_cell.length_b   1.000
_cell.length_c   1.000
_cell.angle_alpha   90.00
_cell.angle_beta   90.00
_cell.angle_gamma   90.00
#
_symmetry.space_group_name_H-M   'P 1'
#
loop_
_entity.id
_entity.type
_entity.pdbx_description
1 polymer ?
#
loop_
_entity_poly.entity_id
_entity_poly.type
_entity_poly.pdbx_seq_one_letter_code
_entity_poly.pdbx_strand_id
1 'polypeptide(L)'
;MRPPDLTYAADDRPPFPQVFLLGLQHTGIVATAFVFPILVARAAGIEAGAATFFVSMSILANGVSTIFQAIKHPEFGSGFLIPRVAGPNFVSASILALQSGGLSLLCGMTVFSGAVQVGLSRVVQRLRVLFPVEVTGLVIMMLGVAVVPYALPQFFGMAGSATSPDLMVTAISIITLSVTVGVTIWAPGQL
;
A
#
# COMPACT_ATOMS: atom_id res chain seq x y z
N MET A 1 27.58 -8.63 -11.51
CA MET A 1 28.09 -7.60 -12.45
C MET A 1 27.22 -6.37 -12.28
N ARG A 2 27.79 -5.17 -12.06
CA ARG A 2 27.01 -3.92 -11.97
C ARG A 2 26.50 -3.55 -13.37
N PRO A 3 25.21 -3.20 -13.55
CA PRO A 3 24.74 -2.57 -14.77
C PRO A 3 25.46 -1.24 -15.00
N PRO A 4 25.78 -0.88 -16.26
CA PRO A 4 26.49 0.37 -16.57
C PRO A 4 25.74 1.65 -16.16
N ASP A 5 24.41 1.58 -16.04
CA ASP A 5 23.56 2.73 -15.65
C ASP A 5 23.27 2.81 -14.13
N LEU A 6 23.84 1.91 -13.32
CA LEU A 6 23.56 1.88 -11.88
C LEU A 6 24.49 2.82 -11.10
N THR A 7 23.99 4.00 -10.73
CA THR A 7 24.75 5.00 -9.94
C THR A 7 25.03 4.54 -8.51
N TYR A 8 24.07 3.88 -7.85
CA TYR A 8 24.21 3.35 -6.49
C TYR A 8 23.68 1.92 -6.40
N ALA A 9 24.50 0.99 -5.88
CA ALA A 9 24.07 -0.34 -5.51
C ALA A 9 23.39 -0.34 -4.13
N ALA A 10 22.66 -1.42 -3.81
CA ALA A 10 21.89 -1.52 -2.57
C ALA A 10 22.74 -1.42 -1.29
N ASP A 11 24.01 -1.83 -1.35
CA ASP A 11 24.96 -1.74 -0.23
C ASP A 11 25.79 -0.44 -0.24
N ASP A 12 25.65 0.40 -1.28
CA ASP A 12 26.40 1.67 -1.36
C ASP A 12 25.82 2.69 -0.36
N ARG A 13 26.68 3.57 0.14
CA ARG A 13 26.30 4.66 1.04
C ARG A 13 26.43 5.99 0.31
N PRO A 14 25.34 6.53 -0.27
CA PRO A 14 25.37 7.85 -0.88
C PRO A 14 25.69 8.94 0.14
N PRO A 15 26.13 10.13 -0.30
CA PRO A 15 26.31 11.27 0.59
C PRO A 15 24.98 11.65 1.26
N PHE A 16 25.07 12.08 2.53
CA PHE A 16 23.91 12.35 3.39
C PHE A 16 22.77 13.18 2.75
N PRO A 17 23.04 14.26 1.98
CA PRO A 17 21.97 15.04 1.35
C PRO A 17 21.15 14.23 0.35
N GLN A 18 21.79 13.33 -0.41
CA GLN A 18 21.11 12.47 -1.37
C GLN A 18 20.26 11.43 -0.64
N VAL A 19 20.81 10.78 0.39
CA VAL A 19 20.05 9.82 1.22
C VAL A 19 18.81 10.48 1.83
N PHE A 20 18.94 11.71 2.33
CA PHE A 20 17.82 12.46 2.89
C PHE A 20 16.74 12.77 1.84
N LEU A 21 17.13 13.28 0.67
CA LEU A 21 16.20 13.58 -0.43
C LEU A 21 15.52 12.32 -0.98
N LEU A 22 16.28 11.25 -1.19
CA LEU A 22 15.72 9.95 -1.62
C LEU A 22 14.75 9.40 -0.57
N GLY A 23 15.09 9.50 0.72
CA GLY A 23 14.21 9.11 1.81
C GLY A 23 12.90 9.91 1.83
N LEU A 24 12.97 11.22 1.58
CA LEU A 24 11.80 12.08 1.49
C LEU A 24 10.92 11.72 0.28
N GLN A 25 11.52 11.54 -0.89
CA GLN A 25 10.82 11.10 -2.10
C GLN A 25 10.12 9.75 -1.86
N HIS A 26 10.83 8.81 -1.26
CA HIS A 26 10.30 7.49 -0.96
C HIS A 26 9.12 7.57 0.02
N THR A 27 9.21 8.44 1.01
CA THR A 27 8.11 8.68 1.96
C THR A 27 6.88 9.22 1.22
N GLY A 28 7.08 10.14 0.27
CA GLY A 28 6.00 10.66 -0.58
C GLY A 28 5.30 9.57 -1.40
N ILE A 29 6.06 8.64 -1.98
CA ILE A 29 5.51 7.49 -2.72
C ILE A 29 4.68 6.60 -1.79
N VAL A 30 5.23 6.25 -0.62
CA VAL A 30 4.54 5.40 0.37
C VAL A 30 3.28 6.06 0.93
N ALA A 31 3.28 7.40 1.06
CA ALA A 31 2.13 8.14 1.56
C ALA A 31 0.88 7.98 0.70
N THR A 32 1.04 7.72 -0.62
CA THR A 32 -0.10 7.45 -1.51
C THR A 32 -0.89 6.20 -1.11
N ALA A 33 -0.22 5.21 -0.50
CA ALA A 33 -0.86 3.99 -0.04
C ALA A 33 -1.67 4.17 1.27
N PHE A 34 -1.54 5.32 1.95
CA PHE A 34 -2.34 5.62 3.14
C PHE A 34 -3.83 5.84 2.83
N VAL A 35 -4.20 5.90 1.54
CA VAL A 35 -5.61 5.92 1.12
C VAL A 35 -6.36 4.67 1.58
N PHE A 36 -5.71 3.51 1.68
CA PHE A 36 -6.37 2.25 2.04
C PHE A 36 -6.88 2.20 3.49
N PRO A 37 -6.08 2.50 4.53
CA PRO A 37 -6.60 2.54 5.90
C PRO A 37 -7.69 3.63 6.07
N ILE A 38 -7.58 4.77 5.38
CA ILE A 38 -8.62 5.80 5.39
C ILE A 38 -9.93 5.27 4.78
N LEU A 39 -9.82 4.60 3.63
CA LEU A 39 -10.95 3.99 2.93
C LEU A 39 -11.63 2.93 3.80
N VAL A 40 -10.86 2.05 4.44
CA VAL A 40 -11.38 1.02 5.35
C VAL A 40 -12.10 1.66 6.54
N ALA A 41 -11.52 2.68 7.16
CA ALA A 41 -12.14 3.38 8.29
C ALA A 41 -13.47 4.05 7.90
N ARG A 42 -13.51 4.71 6.74
CA ARG A 42 -14.72 5.36 6.20
C ARG A 42 -15.79 4.34 5.84
N ALA A 43 -15.42 3.26 5.14
CA ALA A 43 -16.36 2.24 4.69
C ALA A 43 -16.95 1.42 5.86
N ALA A 44 -16.20 1.27 6.94
CA ALA A 44 -16.67 0.62 8.16
C ALA A 44 -17.51 1.54 9.07
N GLY A 45 -17.57 2.85 8.79
CA GLY A 45 -18.37 3.79 9.58
C GLY A 45 -17.87 4.01 11.02
N ILE A 46 -16.56 3.88 11.26
CA ILE A 46 -15.98 4.08 12.59
C ILE A 46 -16.07 5.56 12.99
N GLU A 47 -16.31 5.84 14.27
CA GLU A 47 -16.23 7.19 14.83
C GLU A 47 -14.91 7.90 14.47
N ALA A 48 -14.98 9.20 14.17
CA ALA A 48 -13.85 10.00 13.68
C ALA A 48 -12.59 9.93 14.58
N GLY A 49 -12.78 9.86 15.90
CA GLY A 49 -11.67 9.71 16.85
C GLY A 49 -10.93 8.39 16.68
N ALA A 50 -11.67 7.27 16.65
CA ALA A 50 -11.10 5.95 16.46
C ALA A 50 -10.57 5.71 15.04
N ALA A 51 -11.18 6.33 14.01
CA ALA A 51 -10.67 6.31 12.65
C ALA A 51 -9.29 7.00 12.54
N THR A 52 -9.13 8.17 13.16
CA THR A 52 -7.84 8.89 13.20
C THR A 52 -6.78 8.05 13.90
N PHE A 53 -7.11 7.48 15.07
CA PHE A 53 -6.21 6.58 15.78
C PHE A 53 -5.79 5.37 14.93
N PHE A 54 -6.74 4.71 14.26
CA PHE A 54 -6.48 3.58 13.37
C PHE A 54 -5.55 3.93 12.21
N VAL A 55 -5.78 5.07 11.54
CA VAL A 55 -4.94 5.53 10.43
C VAL A 55 -3.53 5.86 10.94
N SER A 56 -3.40 6.61 12.04
CA SER A 56 -2.09 6.93 12.63
C SER A 56 -1.32 5.68 13.04
N MET A 57 -1.99 4.71 13.67
CA MET A 57 -1.37 3.46 14.08
C MET A 57 -0.97 2.59 12.87
N SER A 58 -1.75 2.62 11.79
CA SER A 58 -1.40 1.94 10.52
C SER A 58 -0.16 2.55 9.86
N ILE A 59 -0.04 3.89 9.86
CA ILE A 59 1.14 4.60 9.34
C ILE A 59 2.38 4.25 10.18
N LEU A 60 2.25 4.28 11.51
CA LEU A 60 3.34 3.91 12.43
C LEU A 60 3.76 2.45 12.22
N ALA A 61 2.80 1.53 12.13
CA ALA A 61 3.08 0.11 11.89
C ALA A 61 3.79 -0.14 10.56
N ASN A 62 3.39 0.56 9.48
CA ASN A 62 4.06 0.48 8.18
C ASN A 62 5.51 1.00 8.25
N GLY A 63 5.74 2.10 8.96
CA GLY A 63 7.09 2.66 9.17
C GLY A 63 7.98 1.68 9.94
N VAL A 64 7.50 1.18 11.08
CA VAL A 64 8.23 0.20 11.90
C VAL A 64 8.49 -1.09 11.11
N SER A 65 7.50 -1.58 10.37
CA SER A 65 7.65 -2.79 9.55
C SER A 65 8.66 -2.60 8.42
N THR A 66 8.69 -1.42 7.79
CA THR A 66 9.68 -1.09 6.76
C THR A 66 11.09 -1.03 7.32
N ILE A 67 11.27 -0.41 8.50
CA ILE A 67 12.56 -0.39 9.21
C ILE A 67 13.00 -1.82 9.53
N PHE A 68 12.09 -2.63 10.08
CA PHE A 68 12.38 -4.03 10.40
C PHE A 68 12.78 -4.85 9.16
N GLN A 69 12.16 -4.59 8.00
CA GLN A 69 12.47 -5.26 6.73
C GLN A 69 13.82 -4.81 6.14
N ALA A 70 14.23 -3.56 6.41
CA ALA A 70 15.50 -2.99 5.99
C ALA A 70 16.70 -3.45 6.83
N ILE A 71 16.46 -3.87 8.09
CA ILE A 71 17.52 -4.46 8.92
C ILE A 71 17.97 -5.79 8.29
N LYS A 72 19.29 -5.96 8.18
CA LYS A 72 19.91 -7.20 7.70
C LYS A 72 20.13 -8.14 8.89
N HIS A 73 19.25 -9.12 9.08
CA HIS A 73 19.40 -10.17 10.07
C HIS A 73 19.15 -11.55 9.43
N PRO A 74 19.90 -12.61 9.82
CA PRO A 74 19.83 -13.92 9.16
C PRO A 74 18.45 -14.59 9.26
N GLU A 75 17.69 -14.29 10.31
CA GLU A 75 16.36 -14.89 10.56
C GLU A 75 15.19 -13.97 10.18
N PHE A 76 15.43 -12.65 10.13
CA PHE A 76 14.39 -11.64 9.96
C PHE A 76 14.92 -10.46 9.15
N GLY A 77 14.07 -9.84 8.34
CA GLY A 77 14.50 -8.69 7.53
C GLY A 77 15.34 -9.10 6.32
N SER A 78 15.24 -8.30 5.26
CA SER A 78 15.85 -8.63 3.96
C SER A 78 17.22 -7.98 3.77
N GLY A 79 17.56 -6.98 4.60
CA GLY A 79 18.68 -6.08 4.34
C GLY A 79 18.44 -5.10 3.18
N PHE A 80 17.27 -5.14 2.54
CA PHE A 80 16.87 -4.25 1.45
C PHE A 80 15.73 -3.33 1.88
N LEU A 81 15.67 -2.15 1.26
CA LEU A 81 14.55 -1.22 1.41
C LEU A 81 13.32 -1.79 0.70
N ILE A 82 12.49 -2.53 1.43
CA ILE A 82 11.21 -3.05 0.94
C ILE A 82 10.09 -2.34 1.72
N PRO A 83 9.46 -1.32 1.14
CA PRO A 83 8.41 -0.54 1.78
C PRO A 83 7.20 -1.42 2.08
N ARG A 84 6.78 -1.41 3.34
CA ARG A 84 5.61 -2.15 3.79
C ARG A 84 4.42 -1.21 3.79
N VAL A 85 3.39 -1.57 3.04
CA VAL A 85 2.17 -0.78 2.87
C VAL A 85 0.96 -1.69 2.93
N ALA A 86 -0.17 -1.13 3.40
CA ALA A 86 -1.45 -1.82 3.40
C ALA A 86 -1.88 -2.06 1.95
N GLY A 87 -2.04 -3.33 1.58
CA GLY A 87 -2.42 -3.72 0.24
C GLY A 87 -3.95 -3.72 0.04
N PRO A 88 -4.41 -3.59 -1.22
CA PRO A 88 -5.83 -3.66 -1.55
C PRO A 88 -6.46 -5.04 -1.25
N ASN A 89 -5.64 -6.09 -1.16
CA ASN A 89 -6.07 -7.45 -0.85
C ASN A 89 -6.76 -7.61 0.51
N PHE A 90 -6.45 -6.73 1.47
CA PHE A 90 -7.04 -6.80 2.81
C PHE A 90 -8.26 -5.89 2.99
N VAL A 91 -8.56 -4.99 2.05
CA VAL A 91 -9.60 -3.96 2.21
C VAL A 91 -10.95 -4.58 2.55
N SER A 92 -11.45 -5.51 1.74
CA SER A 92 -12.75 -6.13 1.94
C SER A 92 -12.83 -6.92 3.25
N ALA A 93 -11.77 -7.67 3.59
CA ALA A 93 -11.70 -8.44 4.83
C ALA A 93 -11.65 -7.52 6.07
N SER A 94 -10.92 -6.41 5.99
CA SER A 94 -10.83 -5.43 7.07
C SER A 94 -12.15 -4.71 7.32
N ILE A 95 -12.89 -4.36 6.28
CA ILE A 95 -14.23 -3.76 6.42
C ILE A 95 -15.18 -4.72 7.14
N LEU A 96 -15.20 -6.00 6.72
CA LEU A 96 -16.03 -7.03 7.36
C LEU A 96 -15.65 -7.25 8.83
N ALA A 97 -14.34 -7.24 9.14
CA ALA A 97 -13.84 -7.32 10.49
C ALA A 97 -14.41 -6.23 11.40
N LEU A 98 -14.33 -4.99 10.91
CA LEU A 98 -14.75 -3.81 11.64
C LEU A 98 -16.27 -3.79 11.85
N GLN A 99 -17.04 -4.18 10.84
CA GLN A 99 -18.51 -4.25 10.96
C GLN A 99 -18.97 -5.36 11.92
N SER A 100 -18.24 -6.48 11.97
CA SER A 100 -18.64 -7.65 12.77
C SER A 100 -18.22 -7.56 14.24
N GLY A 101 -17.04 -6.99 14.51
CA GLY A 101 -16.48 -6.98 15.87
C GLY A 101 -15.57 -5.79 16.16
N GLY A 102 -15.68 -4.72 15.37
CA GLY A 102 -14.97 -3.47 15.59
C GLY A 102 -13.46 -3.58 15.45
N LEU A 103 -12.76 -2.60 16.02
CA LEU A 103 -11.30 -2.49 15.93
C LEU A 103 -10.59 -3.66 16.62
N SER A 104 -11.16 -4.19 17.70
CA SER A 104 -10.60 -5.34 18.42
C SER A 104 -10.55 -6.59 17.56
N LEU A 105 -11.61 -6.89 16.80
CA LEU A 105 -11.64 -8.04 15.89
C LEU A 105 -10.64 -7.85 14.73
N LEU A 106 -10.57 -6.64 14.16
CA LEU A 106 -9.60 -6.33 13.12
C LEU A 106 -8.15 -6.55 13.60
N CYS A 107 -7.80 -6.02 14.77
CA CYS A 107 -6.47 -6.20 15.36
C CYS A 107 -6.16 -7.69 15.60
N GLY A 108 -7.11 -8.44 16.17
CA GLY A 108 -6.95 -9.88 16.41
C GLY A 108 -6.73 -10.67 15.12
N MET A 109 -7.54 -10.43 14.09
CA MET A 109 -7.38 -11.09 12.79
C MET A 109 -6.09 -10.68 12.08
N THR A 110 -5.64 -9.43 12.26
CA THR A 110 -4.37 -8.97 11.69
C THR A 110 -3.19 -9.68 12.34
N VAL A 111 -3.17 -9.80 13.67
CA VAL A 111 -2.14 -10.55 14.40
C VAL A 111 -2.15 -12.02 14.01
N PHE A 112 -3.33 -12.64 13.93
CA PHE A 112 -3.48 -14.03 13.50
C PHE A 112 -2.97 -14.24 12.07
N SER A 113 -3.37 -13.38 11.12
CA SER A 113 -2.90 -13.39 9.74
C SER A 113 -1.37 -13.24 9.67
N GLY A 114 -0.79 -12.35 10.48
CA GLY A 114 0.66 -12.19 10.59
C GLY A 114 1.36 -13.45 11.08
N ALA A 115 0.84 -14.09 12.14
CA ALA A 115 1.39 -15.35 12.65
C ALA A 115 1.32 -16.48 11.62
N VAL A 116 0.19 -16.60 10.92
CA VAL A 116 0.02 -17.56 9.81
C VAL A 116 1.02 -17.28 8.68
N GLN A 117 1.21 -16.02 8.29
CA GLN A 117 2.19 -15.64 7.27
C GLN A 117 3.63 -15.97 7.67
N VAL A 118 3.99 -15.78 8.94
CA VAL A 118 5.32 -16.18 9.45
C VAL A 118 5.50 -17.69 9.32
N GLY A 119 4.48 -18.48 9.68
CA GLY A 119 4.52 -19.93 9.49
C GLY A 119 4.62 -20.34 8.01
N LEU A 120 3.81 -19.71 7.15
CA LEU A 120 3.79 -20.00 5.71
C LEU A 120 5.08 -19.59 5.00
N SER A 121 5.81 -18.60 5.50
CA SER A 121 7.03 -18.06 4.87
C SER A 121 8.06 -19.14 4.53
N ARG A 122 8.16 -20.19 5.35
CA ARG A 122 9.07 -21.33 5.16
C ARG A 122 8.61 -22.28 4.06
N VAL A 123 7.31 -22.36 3.82
CA VAL A 123 6.68 -23.26 2.84
C VAL A 123 6.52 -22.59 1.48
N VAL A 124 6.36 -21.26 1.45
CA VAL A 124 6.18 -20.46 0.23
C VAL A 124 7.28 -20.71 -0.81
N GLN A 125 8.53 -20.92 -0.38
CA GLN A 125 9.62 -21.24 -1.31
C GLN A 125 9.38 -22.54 -2.11
N ARG A 126 8.72 -23.54 -1.51
CA ARG A 126 8.33 -24.78 -2.19
C ARG A 126 7.08 -24.61 -3.05
N LEU A 127 6.15 -23.76 -2.61
CA LEU A 127 4.91 -23.48 -3.33
C LEU A 127 5.10 -22.59 -4.55
N ARG A 128 6.28 -21.98 -4.75
CA ARG A 128 6.57 -21.13 -5.91
C ARG A 128 6.30 -21.83 -7.25
N VAL A 129 6.40 -23.16 -7.32
CA VAL A 129 6.08 -23.96 -8.52
C VAL A 129 4.59 -23.88 -8.89
N LEU A 130 3.70 -23.63 -7.93
CA LEU A 130 2.26 -23.52 -8.14
C LEU A 130 1.82 -22.13 -8.62
N PHE A 131 2.72 -21.14 -8.58
CA PHE A 131 2.43 -19.76 -8.95
C PHE A 131 3.26 -19.36 -10.18
N PRO A 132 2.93 -19.88 -11.37
CA PRO A 132 3.56 -19.42 -12.59
C PRO A 132 3.21 -17.95 -12.85
N VAL A 133 3.94 -17.32 -13.77
CA VAL A 133 3.85 -15.87 -14.01
C VAL A 133 2.45 -15.43 -14.44
N GLU A 134 1.72 -16.30 -15.12
CA GLU A 134 0.35 -16.08 -15.58
C GLU A 134 -0.63 -15.99 -14.41
N VAL A 135 -0.52 -16.89 -13.43
CA VAL A 135 -1.39 -16.90 -12.24
C VAL A 135 -1.11 -15.67 -11.39
N THR A 136 0.17 -15.36 -11.18
CA THR A 136 0.56 -14.18 -10.40
C THR A 136 0.07 -12.88 -11.07
N GLY A 137 0.23 -12.78 -12.40
CA GLY A 137 -0.27 -11.65 -13.18
C GLY A 137 -1.79 -11.49 -13.09
N LEU A 138 -2.53 -12.60 -13.20
CA LEU A 138 -3.98 -12.59 -13.07
C LEU A 138 -4.42 -12.15 -11.67
N VAL A 139 -3.78 -12.64 -10.60
CA VAL A 139 -4.09 -12.23 -9.22
C VAL A 139 -3.86 -10.73 -9.04
N ILE A 140 -2.77 -10.18 -9.57
CA ILE A 140 -2.49 -8.72 -9.52
C ILE A 140 -3.54 -7.93 -10.32
N MET A 141 -3.93 -8.42 -11.51
CA MET A 141 -5.01 -7.81 -12.29
C MET A 141 -6.33 -7.80 -11.51
N MET A 142 -6.70 -8.92 -10.89
CA MET A 142 -7.91 -9.01 -10.08
C MET A 142 -7.86 -8.10 -8.86
N LEU A 143 -6.68 -7.91 -8.24
CA LEU A 143 -6.50 -6.93 -7.17
C LEU A 143 -6.78 -5.51 -7.65
N GLY A 144 -6.33 -5.14 -8.85
CA GLY A 144 -6.67 -3.86 -9.48
C GLY A 144 -8.17 -3.70 -9.70
N VAL A 145 -8.83 -4.72 -10.26
CA VAL A 145 -10.29 -4.73 -10.49
C VAL A 145 -11.05 -4.65 -9.17
N ALA A 146 -10.58 -5.30 -8.11
CA ALA A 146 -11.22 -5.30 -6.80
C ALA A 146 -11.20 -3.91 -6.11
N VAL A 147 -10.31 -3.01 -6.52
CA VAL A 147 -10.24 -1.63 -5.99
C VAL A 147 -11.24 -0.69 -6.68
N VAL A 148 -11.64 -1.00 -7.91
CA VAL A 148 -12.60 -0.20 -8.71
C VAL A 148 -13.87 0.20 -7.94
N PRO A 149 -14.60 -0.71 -7.26
CA PRO A 149 -15.82 -0.33 -6.53
C PRO A 149 -15.58 0.67 -5.40
N TYR A 150 -14.36 0.74 -4.86
CA TYR A 150 -14.01 1.72 -3.83
C TYR A 150 -13.47 3.03 -4.43
N ALA A 151 -12.84 2.97 -5.60
CA ALA A 151 -12.29 4.13 -6.29
C ALA A 151 -13.36 4.96 -7.01
N LEU A 152 -14.33 4.33 -7.67
CA LEU A 152 -15.36 5.03 -8.46
C LEU A 152 -16.23 6.00 -7.64
N PRO A 153 -16.75 5.64 -6.46
CA PRO A 153 -17.50 6.59 -5.64
C PRO A 153 -16.66 7.80 -5.23
N GLN A 154 -15.37 7.61 -4.97
CA GLN A 154 -14.45 8.70 -4.65
C GLN A 154 -14.15 9.57 -5.88
N PHE A 155 -14.06 8.98 -7.07
CA PHE A 155 -13.81 9.69 -8.34
C PHE A 155 -14.98 10.61 -8.73
N PHE A 156 -16.22 10.15 -8.54
CA PHE A 156 -17.42 10.94 -8.86
C PHE A 156 -17.92 11.82 -7.71
N GLY A 157 -17.22 11.85 -6.57
CA GLY A 157 -17.65 12.57 -5.37
C GLY A 157 -18.90 11.98 -4.70
N MET A 158 -19.27 10.74 -5.02
CA MET A 158 -20.40 10.00 -4.44
C MET A 158 -20.03 9.28 -3.13
N ALA A 159 -18.91 9.61 -2.51
CA ALA A 159 -18.46 9.00 -1.27
C ALA A 159 -19.29 9.49 -0.06
N GLY A 160 -20.52 8.99 0.10
CA GLY A 160 -21.45 9.34 1.18
C GLY A 160 -22.93 9.11 0.79
N SER A 161 -23.82 9.93 1.34
CA SER A 161 -25.28 9.93 1.07
C SER A 161 -25.69 10.71 -0.18
N ALA A 162 -24.74 11.09 -1.05
CA ALA A 162 -25.01 11.80 -2.29
C ALA A 162 -25.27 10.80 -3.42
N THR A 163 -26.53 10.75 -3.88
CA THR A 163 -26.97 9.88 -5.00
C THR A 163 -26.54 10.43 -6.37
N SER A 164 -26.10 11.69 -6.43
CA SER A 164 -25.73 12.39 -7.66
C SER A 164 -24.23 12.65 -7.72
N PRO A 165 -23.59 12.50 -8.88
CA PRO A 165 -22.18 12.83 -9.05
C PRO A 165 -21.95 14.34 -8.85
N ASP A 166 -20.95 14.69 -8.07
CA ASP A 166 -20.52 16.07 -7.93
C ASP A 166 -19.65 16.45 -9.14
N LEU A 167 -20.16 17.39 -9.94
CA LEU A 167 -19.49 17.83 -11.16
C LEU A 167 -18.11 18.43 -10.87
N MET A 168 -17.94 19.12 -9.72
CA MET A 168 -16.66 19.73 -9.34
C MET A 168 -15.64 18.66 -8.96
N VAL A 169 -16.01 17.69 -8.12
CA VAL A 169 -15.11 16.59 -7.72
C VAL A 169 -14.74 15.72 -8.92
N THR A 170 -15.71 15.46 -9.80
CA THR A 170 -15.47 14.70 -11.03
C THR A 170 -14.49 15.44 -11.95
N ALA A 171 -14.66 16.74 -12.14
CA ALA A 171 -13.75 17.56 -12.95
C ALA A 171 -12.33 17.56 -12.37
N ILE A 172 -12.19 17.73 -11.05
CA ILE A 172 -10.89 17.65 -10.36
C ILE A 172 -10.26 16.28 -10.59
N SER A 173 -11.03 15.19 -10.42
CA SER A 173 -10.53 13.82 -10.58
C SER A 173 -10.07 13.53 -12.02
N ILE A 174 -10.78 14.01 -13.03
CA ILE A 174 -10.39 13.89 -14.45
C ILE A 174 -9.09 14.66 -14.71
N ILE A 175 -8.97 15.89 -14.20
CA ILE A 175 -7.76 16.70 -14.38
C ILE A 175 -6.57 16.02 -13.69
N THR A 176 -6.73 15.58 -12.44
CA THR A 176 -5.69 14.87 -11.70
C THR A 176 -5.25 13.59 -12.41
N LEU A 177 -6.20 12.79 -12.91
CA LEU A 177 -5.89 11.57 -13.67
C LEU A 177 -5.13 11.90 -14.95
N SER A 178 -5.58 12.91 -15.69
CA SER A 178 -4.96 13.32 -16.96
C SER A 178 -3.53 13.83 -16.74
N VAL A 179 -3.30 14.62 -15.69
CA VAL A 179 -1.96 15.08 -15.31
C VAL A 179 -1.09 13.89 -14.90
N THR A 180 -1.61 12.95 -14.11
CA THR A 180 -0.85 11.78 -13.65
C THR A 180 -0.43 10.89 -14.83
N VAL A 181 -1.37 10.58 -15.73
CA VAL A 181 -1.09 9.82 -16.95
C VAL A 181 -0.12 10.59 -17.86
N GLY A 182 -0.32 11.90 -17.98
CA GLY A 182 0.53 12.75 -18.80
C GLY A 182 1.98 12.76 -18.31
N VAL A 183 2.18 13.01 -17.02
CA VAL A 183 3.52 12.97 -16.41
C VAL A 183 4.10 11.56 -16.52
N THR A 184 3.32 10.50 -16.32
CA THR A 184 3.84 9.12 -16.37
C THR A 184 4.31 8.72 -17.77
N ILE A 185 3.66 9.19 -18.83
CA ILE A 185 4.01 8.85 -20.22
C ILE A 185 5.12 9.75 -20.76
N TRP A 186 5.07 11.06 -20.47
CA TRP A 186 5.94 12.05 -21.11
C TRP A 186 7.07 12.57 -20.21
N ALA A 187 7.11 12.27 -18.91
CA ALA A 187 8.27 12.63 -18.10
C ALA A 187 9.45 11.73 -18.50
N PRO A 188 10.55 12.28 -19.05
CA PRO A 188 11.74 11.49 -19.28
C PRO A 188 12.28 11.02 -17.92
N GLY A 189 12.36 9.70 -17.74
CA GLY A 189 13.02 9.09 -16.60
C GLY A 189 14.53 9.33 -16.69
N GLN A 190 14.98 10.52 -16.31
CA GLN A 190 16.38 10.82 -16.09
C GLN A 190 16.66 10.77 -14.58
N LEU A 191 16.70 9.56 -14.05
CA LEU A 191 17.34 9.24 -12.76
C LEU A 191 18.13 7.95 -12.93
#